data_AF-A0A6V8E2M2-F1
#
_entry.id   AF-A0A6V8E2M2-F1
#
_cell.length_a   1.000
_cell.length_b   1.000
_cell.length_c   1.000
_cell.angle_alpha   90.00
_cell.angle_beta   90.00
_cell.angle_gamma   90.00
#
_symmetry.space_group_name_H-M   'P 1'
#
loop_
_entity.id
_entity.type
_entity.pdbx_description
1 polymer ?
#
loop_
_entity_poly.entity_id
_entity_poly.type
_entity_poly.pdbx_seq_one_letter_code
_entity_poly.pdbx_strand_id
1 'polypeptide(L)'
;MTEQLNLTDVMTEVQNFITSDGQIIPAQRDFYRVLREKMTNHTGLFTESEVELILVDSRSEVLELSDEDYTAIFDLIMDRFGLSKRLEEEARLREELVMKERLRKEAELKARAEAIAKEKAEAEARAKAEAELRAQIEEQERLVEEARKRAEEEEQARRQAEEDARIAEEERLRAEEIAKIEEEARLKAEENARIKAEEEARLKAEEVARIKAEEERIRLEEEARIKAEAEEIRLKEEAELKSINEAHQKMVEDAIRISEEERLKEESRINAEIEAAKRFAEIEKAAKEKEAERLAAEEARIAAEEAAKKLAEENAKLAEEARIAEEEAAKKLAEEAENTKIIPDLPPDNN
;
A
#
# COMPACT_ATOMS: atom_id res chain seq x y z
N MET A 1 11.40 -38.05 9.77
CA MET A 1 11.46 -39.47 9.35
C MET A 1 12.57 -40.11 10.15
N THR A 2 12.39 -41.33 10.65
CA THR A 2 13.47 -42.06 11.32
C THR A 2 14.52 -42.40 10.27
N GLU A 3 15.75 -41.99 10.50
CA GLU A 3 16.80 -42.13 9.50
C GLU A 3 17.23 -43.59 9.35
N GLN A 4 17.52 -43.97 8.11
CA GLN A 4 17.58 -45.35 7.70
C GLN A 4 18.76 -45.57 6.74
N LEU A 5 19.81 -46.25 7.22
CA LEU A 5 20.96 -46.64 6.39
C LEU A 5 20.76 -48.05 5.84
N ASN A 6 21.28 -48.32 4.64
CA ASN A 6 21.32 -49.69 4.14
C ASN A 6 22.63 -50.38 4.57
N LEU A 7 22.68 -51.71 4.41
CA LEU A 7 23.87 -52.51 4.72
C LEU A 7 25.12 -51.97 4.01
N THR A 8 25.01 -51.63 2.74
CA THR A 8 26.15 -51.13 1.95
C THR A 8 26.70 -49.84 2.53
N ASP A 9 25.83 -48.93 2.98
CA ASP A 9 26.23 -47.66 3.58
C ASP A 9 27.10 -47.86 4.83
N VAL A 10 26.60 -48.64 5.80
CA VAL A 10 27.31 -48.92 7.04
C VAL A 10 28.61 -49.68 6.77
N MET A 11 28.56 -50.71 5.91
CA MET A 11 29.77 -51.49 5.61
C MET A 11 30.81 -50.67 4.83
N THR A 12 30.40 -49.72 3.98
CA THR A 12 31.35 -48.86 3.25
C THR A 12 32.09 -47.91 4.20
N GLU A 13 31.43 -47.33 5.21
CA GLU A 13 32.13 -46.48 6.20
C GLU A 13 33.18 -47.26 6.98
N VAL A 14 32.80 -48.44 7.49
CA VAL A 14 33.73 -49.30 8.22
C VAL A 14 34.88 -49.76 7.33
N GLN A 15 34.60 -50.10 6.07
CA GLN A 15 35.64 -50.47 5.11
C GLN A 15 36.60 -49.32 4.83
N ASN A 16 36.09 -48.11 4.66
CA ASN A 16 36.90 -46.92 4.43
C ASN A 16 37.79 -46.62 5.65
N PHE A 17 37.26 -46.75 6.87
CA PHE A 17 38.05 -46.62 8.10
C PHE A 17 39.18 -47.65 8.16
N ILE A 18 38.89 -48.93 7.92
CA ILE A 18 39.89 -50.02 7.99
C ILE A 18 40.98 -49.86 6.92
N THR A 19 40.67 -49.19 5.81
CA THR A 19 41.59 -49.02 4.68
C THR A 19 42.23 -47.63 4.61
N SER A 20 41.87 -46.69 5.50
CA SER A 20 42.31 -45.30 5.45
C SER A 20 43.83 -45.16 5.53
N ASP A 21 44.45 -45.99 6.38
CA ASP A 21 45.88 -45.89 6.71
C ASP A 21 46.73 -46.88 5.90
N GLY A 22 46.12 -47.60 4.95
CA GLY A 22 46.78 -48.59 4.10
C GLY A 22 47.27 -49.85 4.83
N GLN A 23 47.05 -49.96 6.15
CA GLN A 23 47.36 -51.11 6.98
C GLN A 23 46.07 -51.81 7.42
N ILE A 24 45.96 -53.10 7.15
CA ILE A 24 44.78 -53.89 7.55
C ILE A 24 45.05 -54.51 8.92
N ILE A 25 44.43 -53.96 9.96
CA ILE A 25 44.54 -54.48 11.32
C ILE A 25 43.63 -55.71 11.46
N PRO A 26 44.15 -56.88 11.91
CA PRO A 26 43.37 -58.12 12.00
C PRO A 26 42.09 -58.00 12.84
N ALA A 27 42.16 -57.34 14.00
CA ALA A 27 41.01 -57.13 14.89
C ALA A 27 39.92 -56.28 14.23
N GLN A 28 40.28 -55.24 13.49
CA GLN A 28 39.31 -54.40 12.76
C GLN A 28 38.66 -55.17 11.59
N ARG A 29 39.44 -55.98 10.86
CA ARG A 29 38.92 -56.86 9.80
C ARG A 29 37.96 -57.92 10.36
N ASP A 30 38.27 -58.47 11.53
CA ASP A 30 37.43 -59.48 12.17
C ASP A 30 36.13 -58.84 12.70
N PHE A 31 36.20 -57.61 13.24
CA PHE A 31 35.01 -56.80 13.55
C PHE A 31 34.15 -56.52 12.32
N TYR A 32 34.74 -56.12 11.19
CA TYR A 32 34.02 -55.94 9.92
C TYR A 32 33.29 -57.20 9.47
N ARG A 33 33.93 -58.38 9.61
CA ARG A 33 33.30 -59.66 9.24
C ARG A 33 32.09 -59.97 10.13
N VAL A 34 32.25 -59.85 11.46
CA VAL A 34 31.18 -60.13 12.44
C VAL A 34 30.02 -59.15 12.25
N LEU A 35 30.33 -57.85 12.11
CA LEU A 35 29.32 -56.82 11.85
C LEU A 35 28.54 -57.12 10.56
N ARG A 36 29.25 -57.47 9.47
CA ARG A 36 28.61 -57.83 8.21
C ARG A 36 27.67 -59.03 8.34
N GLU A 37 28.09 -60.06 9.07
CA GLU A 37 27.30 -61.26 9.28
C GLU A 37 26.01 -60.93 10.05
N LYS A 38 26.12 -60.20 11.15
CA LYS A 38 24.98 -59.78 11.97
C LYS A 38 24.01 -58.88 11.20
N MET A 39 24.53 -57.93 10.42
CA MET A 39 23.68 -57.06 9.60
C MET A 39 23.06 -57.81 8.41
N THR A 40 23.72 -58.82 7.84
CA THR A 40 23.13 -59.61 6.72
C THR A 40 21.91 -60.43 7.16
N ASN A 41 21.82 -60.78 8.44
CA ASN A 41 20.66 -61.47 9.01
C ASN A 41 19.43 -60.55 9.16
N HIS A 42 19.59 -59.25 8.96
CA HIS A 42 18.51 -58.28 8.99
C HIS A 42 18.06 -57.93 7.57
N THR A 43 16.75 -57.89 7.33
CA THR A 43 16.18 -57.55 6.02
C THR A 43 15.59 -56.15 6.05
N GLY A 44 16.15 -55.23 5.25
CA GLY A 44 15.61 -53.88 5.08
C GLY A 44 16.63 -52.78 5.40
N LEU A 45 16.12 -51.59 5.69
CA LEU A 45 16.92 -50.45 6.13
C LEU A 45 17.06 -50.48 7.65
N PHE A 46 18.22 -50.07 8.15
CA PHE A 46 18.53 -50.03 9.58
C PHE A 46 18.32 -48.64 10.13
N THR A 47 17.56 -48.55 11.21
CA THR A 47 17.46 -47.34 12.03
C THR A 47 18.73 -47.14 12.86
N GLU A 48 18.95 -45.90 13.30
CA GLU A 48 20.08 -45.53 14.18
C GLU A 48 20.21 -46.49 15.39
N SER A 49 19.11 -46.74 16.10
CA SER A 49 19.08 -47.64 17.26
C SER A 49 19.33 -49.12 16.92
N GLU A 50 18.93 -49.56 15.74
CA GLU A 50 19.22 -50.94 15.27
C GLU A 50 20.70 -51.11 14.94
N VAL A 51 21.31 -50.11 14.27
CA VAL A 51 22.75 -50.12 13.99
C VAL A 51 23.55 -50.02 15.28
N GLU A 52 23.15 -49.17 16.23
CA GLU A 52 23.76 -49.06 17.56
C GLU A 52 23.80 -50.41 18.27
N LEU A 53 22.66 -51.10 18.32
CA LEU A 53 22.56 -52.41 18.97
C LEU A 53 23.45 -53.45 18.29
N ILE A 54 23.48 -53.48 16.96
CA ILE A 54 24.31 -54.42 16.18
C ILE A 54 25.80 -54.11 16.37
N LEU A 55 26.20 -52.84 16.47
CA LEU A 55 27.59 -52.45 16.73
C LEU A 55 28.06 -52.87 18.11
N VAL A 56 27.24 -52.67 19.14
CA VAL A 56 27.53 -53.11 20.52
C VAL A 56 27.60 -54.63 20.60
N ASP A 57 26.67 -55.33 19.95
CA ASP A 57 26.67 -56.80 19.87
C ASP A 57 27.90 -57.34 19.13
N SER A 58 28.30 -56.70 18.03
CA SER A 58 29.52 -57.06 17.29
C SER A 58 30.80 -56.82 18.12
N ARG A 59 30.81 -55.75 18.92
CA ARG A 59 31.92 -55.44 19.83
C ARG A 59 32.07 -56.50 20.92
N SER A 60 30.95 -57.00 21.42
CA SER A 60 30.94 -58.06 22.45
C SER A 60 31.59 -59.37 21.97
N GLU A 61 31.58 -59.64 20.66
CA GLU A 61 32.20 -60.82 20.05
C GLU A 61 33.66 -60.59 19.63
N VAL A 62 34.07 -59.33 19.41
CA VAL A 62 35.44 -58.97 19.00
C VAL A 62 36.10 -58.11 20.08
N LEU A 63 36.45 -58.76 21.20
CA LEU A 63 37.09 -58.12 22.35
C LEU A 63 38.52 -57.62 22.05
N GLU A 64 39.15 -58.17 21.00
CA GLU A 64 40.52 -57.79 20.58
C GLU A 64 40.58 -56.42 19.87
N LEU A 65 39.45 -55.85 19.47
CA LEU A 65 39.41 -54.48 18.94
C LEU A 65 39.73 -53.48 20.07
N SER A 66 40.45 -52.40 19.79
CA SER A 66 40.71 -51.38 20.82
C SER A 66 39.46 -50.53 21.07
N ASP A 67 39.32 -49.98 22.28
CA ASP A 67 38.20 -49.08 22.59
C ASP A 67 38.26 -47.79 21.75
N GLU A 68 39.47 -47.32 21.44
CA GLU A 68 39.71 -46.17 20.56
C GLU A 68 39.22 -46.45 19.13
N ASP A 69 39.59 -47.60 18.55
CA ASP A 69 39.14 -48.00 17.21
C ASP A 69 37.64 -48.24 17.15
N TYR A 70 37.07 -48.88 18.18
CA TYR A 70 35.63 -49.11 18.25
C TYR A 70 34.86 -47.79 18.33
N THR A 71 35.29 -46.87 19.20
CA THR A 71 34.66 -45.55 19.35
C THR A 71 34.76 -44.76 18.04
N ALA A 72 35.92 -44.80 17.37
CA ALA A 72 36.09 -44.13 16.08
C ALA A 72 35.18 -44.70 14.98
N ILE A 73 35.02 -46.03 14.90
CA ILE A 73 34.10 -46.68 13.96
C ILE A 73 32.64 -46.35 14.30
N PHE A 74 32.29 -46.38 15.59
CA PHE A 74 30.96 -46.09 16.09
C PHE A 74 30.55 -44.66 15.75
N ASP A 75 31.38 -43.68 16.11
CA ASP A 75 31.13 -42.26 15.88
C ASP A 75 31.03 -41.96 14.38
N LEU A 76 31.88 -42.56 13.55
CA LEU A 76 31.83 -42.41 12.09
C LEU A 76 30.47 -42.84 11.50
N ILE A 77 29.94 -43.96 11.97
CA ILE A 77 28.65 -44.47 11.50
C ILE A 77 27.51 -43.60 12.03
N MET A 78 27.56 -43.17 13.29
CA MET A 78 26.53 -42.31 13.88
C MET A 78 26.51 -40.90 13.28
N ASP A 79 27.68 -40.34 12.97
CA ASP A 79 27.79 -39.05 12.27
C ASP A 79 27.17 -39.09 10.87
N ARG A 80 27.16 -40.26 10.23
CA ARG A 80 26.49 -40.45 8.92
C ARG A 80 24.97 -40.35 9.05
N PHE A 81 24.39 -40.85 10.14
CA PHE A 81 23.01 -40.54 10.48
C PHE A 81 22.86 -39.02 10.76
N GLY A 82 23.75 -38.40 11.53
CA GLY A 82 23.70 -36.94 11.72
C GLY A 82 23.85 -36.09 10.42
N LEU A 83 24.51 -36.62 9.38
CA LEU A 83 24.80 -35.92 8.13
C LEU A 83 23.59 -35.89 7.18
N SER A 84 22.89 -37.01 6.97
CA SER A 84 21.78 -37.03 6.00
C SER A 84 20.61 -36.17 6.47
N LYS A 85 20.31 -36.17 7.77
CA LYS A 85 19.32 -35.25 8.36
C LYS A 85 19.65 -33.77 8.10
N ARG A 86 20.92 -33.38 8.22
CA ARG A 86 21.38 -32.00 7.93
C ARG A 86 21.25 -31.67 6.43
N LEU A 87 21.57 -32.61 5.56
CA LEU A 87 21.45 -32.43 4.11
C LEU A 87 19.98 -32.34 3.66
N GLU A 88 19.07 -33.12 4.26
CA GLU A 88 17.63 -33.02 4.00
C GLU A 88 17.06 -31.68 4.46
N GLU A 89 17.45 -31.22 5.66
CA GLU A 89 17.03 -29.93 6.17
C GLU A 89 17.57 -28.78 5.31
N GLU A 90 18.83 -28.86 4.88
CA GLU A 90 19.43 -27.91 3.96
C GLU A 90 18.73 -27.90 2.59
N ALA A 91 18.39 -29.07 2.04
CA ALA A 91 17.64 -29.18 0.79
C ALA A 91 16.24 -28.57 0.92
N ARG A 92 15.55 -28.83 2.03
CA ARG A 92 14.23 -28.24 2.31
C ARG A 92 14.30 -26.72 2.42
N LEU A 93 15.32 -26.19 3.12
CA LEU A 93 15.54 -24.74 3.22
C LEU A 93 15.84 -24.12 1.85
N ARG A 94 16.62 -24.79 1.01
CA ARG A 94 16.89 -24.34 -0.37
C ARG A 94 15.62 -24.30 -1.22
N GLU A 95 14.78 -25.32 -1.14
CA GLU A 95 13.48 -25.34 -1.83
C GLU A 95 12.54 -24.24 -1.33
N GLU A 96 12.49 -24.01 -0.02
CA GLU A 96 11.70 -22.94 0.58
C GLU A 96 12.17 -21.56 0.10
N LEU A 97 13.47 -21.33 0.04
CA LEU A 97 14.05 -20.08 -0.48
C LEU A 97 13.70 -19.85 -1.95
N VAL A 98 13.81 -20.90 -2.80
CA VAL A 98 13.43 -20.83 -4.22
C VAL A 98 11.94 -20.52 -4.37
N MET A 99 11.07 -21.17 -3.59
CA MET A 99 9.64 -20.90 -3.61
C MET A 99 9.32 -19.48 -3.15
N LYS A 100 9.97 -19.00 -2.08
CA LYS A 100 9.80 -17.64 -1.58
C LYS A 100 10.27 -16.60 -2.61
N GLU A 101 11.37 -16.85 -3.29
CA GLU A 101 11.86 -15.98 -4.37
C GLU A 101 10.89 -15.95 -5.56
N ARG A 102 10.35 -17.12 -5.95
CA ARG A 102 9.34 -17.21 -7.01
C ARG A 102 8.08 -16.41 -6.66
N LEU A 103 7.56 -16.57 -5.44
CA LEU A 103 6.39 -15.82 -4.96
C LEU A 103 6.66 -14.32 -4.91
N ARG A 104 7.86 -13.90 -4.49
CA ARG A 104 8.26 -12.49 -4.50
C ARG A 104 8.28 -11.91 -5.92
N LYS A 105 8.88 -12.63 -6.87
CA LYS A 105 8.91 -12.20 -8.29
C LYS A 105 7.52 -12.15 -8.90
N GLU A 106 6.65 -13.11 -8.60
CA GLU A 106 5.26 -13.11 -9.06
C GLU A 106 4.47 -11.93 -8.48
N ALA A 107 4.62 -11.66 -7.18
CA ALA A 107 3.99 -10.51 -6.52
C ALA A 107 4.50 -9.18 -7.10
N GLU A 108 5.80 -9.06 -7.37
CA GLU A 108 6.40 -7.88 -7.99
C GLU A 108 5.88 -7.66 -9.41
N LEU A 109 5.81 -8.71 -10.23
CA LEU A 109 5.26 -8.63 -11.59
C LEU A 109 3.78 -8.23 -11.57
N LYS A 110 2.99 -8.79 -10.64
CA LYS A 110 1.58 -8.44 -10.48
C LYS A 110 1.41 -6.97 -10.05
N ALA A 111 2.18 -6.52 -9.05
CA ALA A 111 2.13 -5.13 -8.59
C ALA A 111 2.54 -4.15 -9.70
N ARG A 112 3.56 -4.50 -10.49
CA ARG A 112 3.99 -3.69 -11.64
C ARG A 112 2.94 -3.64 -12.74
N ALA A 113 2.29 -4.76 -13.05
CA ALA A 113 1.21 -4.80 -14.02
C ALA A 113 0.00 -3.96 -13.57
N GLU A 114 -0.36 -4.04 -12.30
CA GLU A 114 -1.44 -3.22 -11.71
C GLU A 114 -1.10 -1.72 -11.72
N ALA A 115 0.14 -1.35 -11.39
CA ALA A 115 0.60 0.03 -11.44
C ALA A 115 0.52 0.60 -12.87
N ILE A 116 0.98 -0.16 -13.88
CA ILE A 116 0.91 0.24 -15.30
C ILE A 116 -0.55 0.37 -15.74
N ALA A 117 -1.43 -0.55 -15.33
CA ALA A 117 -2.84 -0.49 -15.68
C ALA A 117 -3.52 0.74 -15.07
N LYS A 118 -3.22 1.05 -13.80
CA LYS A 118 -3.75 2.24 -13.10
C LYS A 118 -3.25 3.53 -13.74
N GLU A 119 -1.96 3.63 -14.05
CA GLU A 119 -1.37 4.80 -14.71
C GLU A 119 -1.98 5.03 -16.09
N LYS A 120 -2.19 3.97 -16.87
CA LYS A 120 -2.85 4.07 -18.17
C LYS A 120 -4.30 4.53 -18.06
N ALA A 121 -5.06 3.99 -17.10
CA ALA A 121 -6.45 4.38 -16.87
C ALA A 121 -6.55 5.84 -16.41
N GLU A 122 -5.64 6.28 -15.54
CA GLU A 122 -5.58 7.67 -15.08
C GLU A 122 -5.19 8.64 -16.22
N ALA A 123 -4.21 8.26 -17.05
CA ALA A 123 -3.81 9.05 -18.21
C ALA A 123 -4.96 9.20 -19.23
N GLU A 124 -5.71 8.11 -19.48
CA GLU A 124 -6.88 8.15 -20.37
C GLU A 124 -8.00 9.03 -19.80
N ALA A 125 -8.28 8.93 -18.50
CA ALA A 125 -9.26 9.78 -17.82
C ALA A 125 -8.86 11.27 -17.88
N ARG A 126 -7.59 11.59 -17.64
CA ARG A 126 -7.06 12.96 -17.75
C ARG A 126 -7.15 13.49 -19.18
N ALA A 127 -6.78 12.68 -20.17
CA ALA A 127 -6.87 13.07 -21.58
C ALA A 127 -8.31 13.36 -22.01
N LYS A 128 -9.26 12.54 -21.56
CA LYS A 128 -10.69 12.76 -21.82
C LYS A 128 -11.21 14.04 -21.15
N ALA A 129 -10.85 14.28 -19.89
CA ALA A 129 -11.23 15.49 -19.17
C ALA A 129 -10.63 16.76 -19.81
N GLU A 130 -9.38 16.71 -20.24
CA GLU A 130 -8.75 17.83 -20.95
C GLU A 130 -9.41 18.10 -22.31
N ALA A 131 -9.73 17.05 -23.07
CA ALA A 131 -10.42 17.18 -24.35
C ALA A 131 -11.82 17.80 -24.18
N GLU A 132 -12.56 17.39 -23.14
CA GLU A 132 -13.89 17.94 -22.84
C GLU A 132 -13.81 19.41 -22.42
N LEU A 133 -12.83 19.77 -21.58
CA LEU A 133 -12.61 21.18 -21.20
C LEU A 133 -12.24 22.04 -22.40
N ARG A 134 -11.35 21.56 -23.28
CA ARG A 134 -11.01 22.28 -24.52
C ARG A 134 -12.22 22.49 -25.42
N ALA A 135 -13.06 21.47 -25.58
CA ALA A 135 -14.29 21.58 -26.37
C ALA A 135 -15.27 22.60 -25.78
N GLN A 136 -15.42 22.64 -24.45
CA GLN A 136 -16.25 23.65 -23.78
C GLN A 136 -15.70 25.07 -23.96
N ILE A 137 -14.38 25.25 -23.86
CA ILE A 137 -13.74 26.55 -24.08
C ILE A 137 -13.95 27.01 -25.53
N GLU A 138 -13.71 26.13 -26.52
CA GLU A 138 -13.90 26.46 -27.94
C GLU A 138 -15.37 26.77 -28.26
N GLU A 139 -16.32 26.07 -27.65
CA GLU A 139 -17.75 26.36 -27.78
C GLU A 139 -18.12 27.73 -27.17
N GLN A 140 -17.60 28.04 -25.98
CA GLN A 140 -17.80 29.35 -25.34
C GLN A 140 -17.21 30.48 -26.19
N GLU A 141 -15.99 30.31 -26.70
CA GLU A 141 -15.36 31.29 -27.60
C GLU A 141 -16.19 31.52 -28.86
N ARG A 142 -16.73 30.45 -29.46
CA ARG A 142 -17.61 30.56 -30.63
C ARG A 142 -18.90 31.30 -30.31
N LEU A 143 -19.52 31.03 -29.16
CA LEU A 143 -20.74 31.74 -28.73
C LEU A 143 -20.47 33.22 -28.47
N VAL A 144 -19.33 33.56 -27.86
CA VAL A 144 -18.90 34.95 -27.65
C VAL A 144 -18.64 35.65 -28.98
N GLU A 145 -17.98 34.99 -29.93
CA GLU A 145 -17.73 35.56 -31.26
C GLU A 145 -19.03 35.76 -32.05
N GLU A 146 -19.97 34.81 -31.99
CA GLU A 146 -21.28 34.92 -32.62
C GLU A 146 -22.12 36.05 -32.00
N ALA A 147 -22.11 36.18 -30.67
CA ALA A 147 -22.78 37.27 -29.96
C ALA A 147 -22.19 38.64 -30.35
N ARG A 148 -20.85 38.71 -30.47
CA ARG A 148 -20.17 39.92 -30.91
C ARG A 148 -20.53 40.31 -32.35
N LYS A 149 -20.57 39.35 -33.28
CA LYS A 149 -20.98 39.62 -34.67
C LYS A 149 -22.41 40.14 -34.74
N ARG A 150 -23.34 39.53 -33.99
CA ARG A 150 -24.72 40.02 -33.91
C ARG A 150 -24.81 41.45 -33.37
N ALA A 151 -24.06 41.76 -32.31
CA ALA A 151 -24.01 43.11 -31.75
C ALA A 151 -23.44 44.13 -32.76
N GLU A 152 -22.38 43.77 -33.49
CA GLU A 152 -21.79 44.62 -34.53
C GLU A 152 -22.76 44.83 -35.73
N GLU A 153 -23.48 43.79 -36.16
CA GLU A 153 -24.50 43.88 -37.20
C GLU A 153 -25.69 44.74 -36.78
N GLU A 154 -26.17 44.59 -35.55
CA GLU A 154 -27.26 45.40 -34.99
C GLU A 154 -26.87 46.87 -34.85
N GLU A 155 -25.64 47.15 -34.39
CA GLU A 155 -25.12 48.52 -34.30
C GLU A 155 -24.99 49.17 -35.69
N GLN A 156 -24.53 48.42 -36.70
CA GLN A 156 -24.47 48.90 -38.08
C GLN A 156 -25.85 49.19 -38.66
N ALA A 157 -26.82 48.29 -38.45
CA ALA A 157 -28.20 48.50 -38.90
C ALA A 157 -28.83 49.75 -38.24
N ARG A 158 -28.56 49.96 -36.95
CA ARG A 158 -29.02 51.16 -36.24
C ARG A 158 -28.41 52.44 -36.79
N ARG A 159 -27.10 52.45 -37.07
CA ARG A 159 -26.41 53.61 -37.68
C ARG A 159 -26.95 53.94 -39.06
N GLN A 160 -27.21 52.92 -39.90
CA GLN A 160 -27.80 53.13 -41.22
C GLN A 160 -29.22 53.71 -41.11
N ALA A 161 -30.05 53.17 -40.22
CA ALA A 161 -31.39 53.70 -39.98
C ALA A 161 -31.38 55.15 -39.48
N GLU A 162 -30.43 55.52 -38.61
CA GLU A 162 -30.26 56.90 -38.12
C GLU A 162 -29.79 57.84 -39.24
N GLU A 163 -28.88 57.39 -40.10
CA GLU A 163 -28.39 58.20 -41.22
C GLU A 163 -29.45 58.39 -42.31
N ASP A 164 -30.20 57.34 -42.65
CA ASP A 164 -31.33 57.42 -43.60
C ASP A 164 -32.42 58.36 -43.06
N ALA A 165 -32.74 58.29 -41.76
CA ALA A 165 -33.68 59.21 -41.13
C ALA A 165 -33.19 60.67 -41.21
N ARG A 166 -31.90 60.91 -40.97
CA ARG A 166 -31.28 62.24 -41.09
C ARG A 166 -31.36 62.80 -42.51
N ILE A 167 -31.08 61.97 -43.53
CA ILE A 167 -31.16 62.38 -44.94
C ILE A 167 -32.61 62.69 -45.32
N ALA A 168 -33.56 61.84 -44.95
CA ALA A 168 -34.99 62.07 -45.22
C ALA A 168 -35.50 63.37 -44.57
N GLU A 169 -35.03 63.68 -43.35
CA GLU A 169 -35.35 64.93 -42.69
C GLU A 169 -34.71 66.14 -43.38
N GLU A 170 -33.45 66.04 -43.82
CA GLU A 170 -32.78 67.11 -44.58
C GLU A 170 -33.49 67.37 -45.93
N GLU A 171 -33.93 66.31 -46.64
CA GLU A 171 -34.72 66.44 -47.85
C GLU A 171 -36.09 67.08 -47.60
N ARG A 172 -36.76 66.72 -46.50
CA ARG A 172 -38.03 67.34 -46.10
C ARG A 172 -37.86 68.84 -45.85
N LEU A 173 -36.82 69.23 -45.11
CA LEU A 173 -36.51 70.64 -44.83
C LEU A 173 -36.21 71.42 -46.11
N ARG A 174 -35.43 70.86 -47.04
CA ARG A 174 -35.16 71.50 -48.35
C ARG A 174 -36.42 71.62 -49.21
N ALA A 175 -37.28 70.59 -49.23
CA ALA A 175 -38.55 70.64 -49.95
C ALA A 175 -39.49 71.71 -49.35
N GLU A 176 -39.52 71.83 -48.03
CA GLU A 176 -40.26 72.88 -47.33
C GLU A 176 -39.69 74.28 -47.62
N GLU A 177 -38.36 74.43 -47.70
CA GLU A 177 -37.70 75.68 -48.09
C GLU A 177 -38.01 76.07 -49.54
N ILE A 178 -37.98 75.13 -50.49
CA ILE A 178 -38.34 75.37 -51.89
C ILE A 178 -39.83 75.73 -52.00
N ALA A 179 -40.71 75.02 -51.29
CA ALA A 179 -42.14 75.33 -51.26
C ALA A 179 -42.40 76.73 -50.70
N LYS A 180 -41.65 77.16 -49.66
CA LYS A 180 -41.71 78.53 -49.14
C LYS A 180 -41.24 79.56 -50.16
N ILE A 181 -40.20 79.29 -50.93
CA ILE A 181 -39.71 80.19 -52.00
C ILE A 181 -40.73 80.27 -53.16
N GLU A 182 -41.34 79.15 -53.55
CA GLU A 182 -42.41 79.13 -54.56
C GLU A 182 -43.68 79.83 -54.08
N GLU A 183 -44.02 79.68 -52.80
CA GLU A 183 -45.12 80.41 -52.17
C GLU A 183 -44.81 81.91 -52.07
N GLU A 184 -43.58 82.31 -51.75
CA GLU A 184 -43.11 83.70 -51.82
C GLU A 184 -43.17 84.27 -53.24
N ALA A 185 -42.85 83.46 -54.25
CA ALA A 185 -42.92 83.87 -55.66
C ALA A 185 -44.36 83.97 -56.17
N ARG A 186 -45.26 83.09 -55.72
CA ARG A 186 -46.70 83.15 -56.01
C ARG A 186 -47.36 84.33 -55.29
N LEU A 187 -47.00 84.58 -54.05
CA LEU A 187 -47.46 85.74 -53.27
C LEU A 187 -46.97 87.05 -53.90
N LYS A 188 -45.72 87.15 -54.37
CA LYS A 188 -45.25 88.33 -55.14
C LYS A 188 -45.96 88.52 -56.49
N ALA A 189 -46.45 87.45 -57.12
CA ALA A 189 -47.25 87.53 -58.34
C ALA A 189 -48.70 87.96 -58.06
N GLU A 190 -49.26 87.57 -56.92
CA GLU A 190 -50.61 87.95 -56.45
C GLU A 190 -50.63 89.35 -55.79
N GLU A 191 -49.50 89.80 -55.22
CA GLU A 191 -49.33 91.09 -54.55
C GLU A 191 -49.23 92.29 -55.53
N ASN A 192 -48.98 92.05 -56.82
CA ASN A 192 -49.10 93.11 -57.84
C ASN A 192 -50.54 93.48 -58.20
N ALA A 193 -51.55 92.82 -57.64
CA ALA A 193 -52.97 93.10 -57.92
C ALA A 193 -53.78 93.68 -56.74
N ARG A 194 -53.23 93.80 -55.52
CA ARG A 194 -54.01 94.43 -54.44
C ARG A 194 -53.16 95.08 -53.34
N ILE A 195 -52.88 96.35 -53.56
CA ILE A 195 -52.23 97.28 -52.64
C ILE A 195 -53.01 97.44 -51.31
N LYS A 196 -52.25 97.39 -50.21
CA LYS A 196 -52.38 98.08 -48.89
C LYS A 196 -53.43 97.63 -47.86
N ALA A 197 -52.84 97.34 -46.69
CA ALA A 197 -53.13 97.89 -45.36
C ALA A 197 -53.65 96.87 -44.33
N GLU A 198 -52.76 96.60 -43.38
CA GLU A 198 -53.06 96.34 -41.96
C GLU A 198 -53.57 94.93 -41.59
N GLU A 199 -52.70 93.91 -41.68
CA GLU A 199 -52.62 92.82 -40.68
C GLU A 199 -51.45 91.81 -40.87
N GLU A 200 -50.47 92.04 -41.74
CA GLU A 200 -49.45 91.01 -42.07
C GLU A 200 -48.24 90.91 -41.13
N ALA A 201 -48.07 91.82 -40.17
CA ALA A 201 -46.94 91.75 -39.23
C ALA A 201 -47.22 90.88 -37.99
N ARG A 202 -48.49 90.53 -37.70
CA ARG A 202 -48.84 89.75 -36.50
C ARG A 202 -48.87 88.23 -36.76
N LEU A 203 -49.38 87.78 -37.91
CA LEU A 203 -49.47 86.34 -38.22
C LEU A 203 -48.12 85.70 -38.60
N LYS A 204 -47.26 86.39 -39.37
CA LYS A 204 -45.93 85.87 -39.76
C LYS A 204 -44.96 85.71 -38.58
N ALA A 205 -45.09 86.52 -37.54
CA ALA A 205 -44.27 86.40 -36.33
C ALA A 205 -44.79 85.33 -35.35
N GLU A 206 -46.11 85.17 -35.23
CA GLU A 206 -46.73 84.21 -34.32
C GLU A 206 -46.59 82.76 -34.81
N GLU A 207 -46.69 82.52 -36.12
CA GLU A 207 -46.61 81.17 -36.70
C GLU A 207 -45.15 80.64 -36.74
N VAL A 208 -44.18 81.51 -37.05
CA VAL A 208 -42.75 81.15 -36.99
C VAL A 208 -42.30 80.92 -35.54
N ALA A 209 -42.82 81.70 -34.58
CA ALA A 209 -42.55 81.48 -33.16
C ALA A 209 -43.20 80.18 -32.64
N ARG A 210 -44.41 79.83 -33.10
CA ARG A 210 -45.08 78.57 -32.73
C ARG A 210 -44.38 77.34 -33.29
N ILE A 211 -43.96 77.37 -34.55
CA ILE A 211 -43.25 76.24 -35.19
C ILE A 211 -41.90 76.00 -34.52
N LYS A 212 -41.10 77.05 -34.26
CA LYS A 212 -39.83 76.90 -33.52
C LYS A 212 -40.03 76.39 -32.10
N ALA A 213 -41.07 76.84 -31.40
CA ALA A 213 -41.39 76.36 -30.06
C ALA A 213 -41.86 74.89 -30.06
N GLU A 214 -42.59 74.45 -31.09
CA GLU A 214 -43.02 73.05 -31.23
C GLU A 214 -41.84 72.14 -31.60
N GLU A 215 -40.96 72.56 -32.53
CA GLU A 215 -39.73 71.84 -32.88
C GLU A 215 -38.79 71.69 -31.68
N GLU A 216 -38.60 72.76 -30.90
CA GLU A 216 -37.76 72.72 -29.71
C GLU A 216 -38.39 71.85 -28.61
N ARG A 217 -39.72 71.84 -28.48
CA ARG A 217 -40.44 70.94 -27.56
C ARG A 217 -40.28 69.47 -27.98
N ILE A 218 -40.50 69.14 -29.25
CA ILE A 218 -40.37 67.77 -29.76
C ILE A 218 -38.94 67.27 -29.60
N ARG A 219 -37.94 68.10 -29.95
CA ARG A 219 -36.52 67.74 -29.81
C ARG A 219 -36.13 67.49 -28.35
N LEU A 220 -36.56 68.35 -27.43
CA LEU A 220 -36.29 68.17 -25.99
C LEU A 220 -37.02 66.95 -25.40
N GLU A 221 -38.25 66.68 -25.85
CA GLU A 221 -39.04 65.53 -25.41
C GLU A 221 -38.45 64.20 -25.90
N GLU A 222 -37.99 64.15 -27.15
CA GLU A 222 -37.36 62.96 -27.73
C GLU A 222 -35.96 62.71 -27.18
N GLU A 223 -35.16 63.76 -26.97
CA GLU A 223 -33.85 63.66 -26.31
C GLU A 223 -33.97 63.21 -24.84
N ALA A 224 -35.03 63.66 -24.14
CA ALA A 224 -35.35 63.19 -22.80
C ALA A 224 -35.81 61.71 -22.79
N ARG A 225 -36.61 61.29 -23.77
CA ARG A 225 -37.04 59.89 -23.92
C ARG A 225 -35.86 58.96 -24.19
N ILE A 226 -34.97 59.32 -25.11
CA ILE A 226 -33.79 58.51 -25.46
C ILE A 226 -32.84 58.39 -24.26
N LYS A 227 -32.62 59.46 -23.50
CA LYS A 227 -31.82 59.39 -22.26
C LYS A 227 -32.45 58.49 -21.21
N ALA A 228 -33.76 58.58 -21.01
CA ALA A 228 -34.46 57.75 -20.03
C ALA A 228 -34.41 56.26 -20.40
N GLU A 229 -34.59 55.93 -21.69
CA GLU A 229 -34.53 54.55 -22.18
C GLU A 229 -33.11 53.97 -22.11
N ALA A 230 -32.09 54.76 -22.48
CA ALA A 230 -30.69 54.37 -22.35
C ALA A 230 -30.28 54.14 -20.88
N GLU A 231 -30.77 54.96 -19.95
CA GLU A 231 -30.51 54.79 -18.52
C GLU A 231 -31.23 53.57 -17.94
N GLU A 232 -32.45 53.26 -18.39
CA GLU A 232 -33.18 52.06 -18.00
C GLU A 232 -32.48 50.77 -18.47
N ILE A 233 -32.01 50.75 -19.72
CA ILE A 233 -31.24 49.62 -20.27
C ILE A 233 -29.95 49.43 -19.48
N ARG A 234 -29.21 50.51 -19.21
CA ARG A 234 -27.95 50.43 -18.46
C ARG A 234 -28.17 49.93 -17.03
N LEU A 235 -29.25 50.36 -16.37
CA LEU A 235 -29.63 49.88 -15.03
C LEU A 235 -30.01 48.40 -15.03
N LYS A 236 -30.72 47.93 -16.07
CA LYS A 236 -31.07 46.51 -16.23
C LYS A 236 -29.82 45.65 -16.47
N GLU A 237 -28.95 46.06 -17.38
CA GLU A 237 -27.69 45.36 -17.64
C GLU A 237 -26.79 45.34 -16.40
N GLU A 238 -26.66 46.45 -15.68
CA GLU A 238 -25.87 46.51 -14.44
C GLU A 238 -26.46 45.60 -13.35
N ALA A 239 -27.79 45.56 -13.21
CA ALA A 239 -28.47 44.67 -12.27
C ALA A 239 -28.29 43.19 -12.63
N GLU A 240 -28.36 42.86 -13.92
CA GLU A 240 -28.19 41.49 -14.43
C GLU A 240 -26.73 41.05 -14.28
N LEU A 241 -25.76 41.90 -14.62
CA LEU A 241 -24.33 41.64 -14.41
C LEU A 241 -24.01 41.42 -12.93
N LYS A 242 -24.63 42.21 -12.04
CA LYS A 242 -24.46 42.07 -10.60
C LYS A 242 -25.06 40.76 -10.08
N SER A 243 -26.25 40.38 -10.56
CA SER A 243 -26.88 39.10 -10.23
C SER A 243 -26.04 37.91 -10.71
N ILE A 244 -25.46 38.00 -11.91
CA ILE A 244 -24.58 36.96 -12.46
C ILE A 244 -23.30 36.86 -11.62
N ASN A 245 -22.68 37.99 -11.27
CA ASN A 245 -21.47 38.00 -10.44
C ASN A 245 -21.72 37.45 -9.03
N GLU A 246 -22.85 37.79 -8.41
CA GLU A 246 -23.25 37.24 -7.10
C GLU A 246 -23.53 35.73 -7.17
N ALA A 247 -24.16 35.26 -8.25
CA ALA A 247 -24.39 33.83 -8.47
C ALA A 247 -23.07 33.08 -8.68
N HIS A 248 -22.16 33.64 -9.49
CA HIS A 248 -20.84 33.08 -9.73
C HIS A 248 -20.00 33.04 -8.44
N GLN A 249 -20.01 34.10 -7.63
CA GLN A 249 -19.35 34.11 -6.32
C GLN A 249 -19.87 33.02 -5.40
N LYS A 250 -21.20 32.84 -5.29
CA LYS A 250 -21.78 31.77 -4.47
C LYS A 250 -21.40 30.38 -4.97
N MET A 251 -21.39 30.17 -6.29
CA MET A 251 -20.95 28.89 -6.87
C MET A 251 -19.48 28.60 -6.55
N VAL A 252 -18.61 29.61 -6.61
CA VAL A 252 -17.20 29.48 -6.24
C VAL A 252 -17.03 29.20 -4.75
N GLU A 253 -17.75 29.92 -3.89
CA GLU A 253 -17.73 29.69 -2.43
C GLU A 253 -18.22 28.28 -2.07
N ASP A 254 -19.31 27.82 -2.68
CA ASP A 254 -19.82 26.47 -2.47
C ASP A 254 -18.86 25.40 -3.00
N ALA A 255 -18.23 25.62 -4.15
CA ALA A 255 -17.22 24.70 -4.68
C ALA A 255 -16.00 24.59 -3.75
N ILE A 256 -15.51 25.71 -3.20
CA ILE A 256 -14.43 25.73 -2.21
C ILE A 256 -14.85 24.99 -0.95
N ARG A 257 -16.03 25.27 -0.41
CA ARG A 257 -16.56 24.62 0.80
C ARG A 257 -16.69 23.10 0.62
N ILE A 258 -17.22 22.64 -0.51
CA ILE A 258 -17.34 21.21 -0.82
C ILE A 258 -15.95 20.57 -0.90
N SER A 259 -15.00 21.21 -1.59
CA SER A 259 -13.63 20.73 -1.69
C SER A 259 -12.94 20.65 -0.33
N GLU A 260 -13.14 21.65 0.54
CA GLU A 260 -12.61 21.65 1.91
C GLU A 260 -13.25 20.56 2.78
N GLU A 261 -14.56 20.36 2.70
CA GLU A 261 -15.26 19.28 3.42
C GLU A 261 -14.76 17.89 2.98
N GLU A 262 -14.55 17.68 1.68
CA GLU A 262 -14.00 16.44 1.14
C GLU A 262 -12.55 16.22 1.60
N ARG A 263 -11.73 17.28 1.56
CA ARG A 263 -10.35 17.23 2.07
C ARG A 263 -10.32 16.88 3.56
N LEU A 264 -11.21 17.46 4.37
CA LEU A 264 -11.29 17.20 5.80
C LEU A 264 -11.75 15.76 6.09
N LYS A 265 -12.72 15.24 5.33
CA LYS A 265 -13.17 13.84 5.43
C LYS A 265 -12.05 12.87 5.05
N GLU A 266 -11.32 13.17 3.99
CA GLU A 266 -10.19 12.35 3.56
C GLU A 266 -9.06 12.37 4.59
N GLU A 267 -8.73 13.53 5.14
CA GLU A 267 -7.75 13.68 6.22
C GLU A 267 -8.16 12.89 7.47
N SER A 268 -9.44 12.93 7.86
CA SER A 268 -9.96 12.11 8.96
C SER A 268 -9.88 10.62 8.66
N ARG A 269 -10.12 10.19 7.43
CA ARG A 269 -10.05 8.78 7.01
C ARG A 269 -8.61 8.27 7.08
N ILE A 270 -7.67 9.04 6.56
CA ILE A 270 -6.24 8.72 6.60
C ILE A 270 -5.75 8.63 8.06
N ASN A 271 -6.16 9.56 8.93
CA ASN A 271 -5.80 9.51 10.34
C ASN A 271 -6.35 8.26 11.05
N ALA A 272 -7.60 7.88 10.76
CA ALA A 272 -8.19 6.65 11.31
C ALA A 272 -7.47 5.39 10.82
N GLU A 273 -7.06 5.36 9.54
CA GLU A 273 -6.29 4.25 8.98
C GLU A 273 -4.89 4.12 9.60
N ILE A 274 -4.20 5.25 9.82
CA ILE A 274 -2.91 5.28 10.52
C ILE A 274 -3.07 4.77 11.96
N GLU A 275 -4.12 5.18 12.66
CA GLU A 275 -4.37 4.71 14.03
C GLU A 275 -4.68 3.21 14.08
N ALA A 276 -5.47 2.71 13.13
CA ALA A 276 -5.73 1.28 13.00
C ALA A 276 -4.43 0.49 12.73
N ALA A 277 -3.59 0.96 11.81
CA ALA A 277 -2.30 0.34 11.51
C ALA A 277 -1.37 0.29 12.74
N LYS A 278 -1.33 1.36 13.54
CA LYS A 278 -0.58 1.39 14.80
C LYS A 278 -1.10 0.36 15.81
N ARG A 279 -2.41 0.27 15.99
CA ARG A 279 -3.02 -0.73 16.89
C ARG A 279 -2.71 -2.16 16.44
N PHE A 280 -2.76 -2.43 15.14
CA PHE A 280 -2.38 -3.74 14.61
C PHE A 280 -0.91 -4.06 14.87
N ALA A 281 0.00 -3.09 14.65
CA ALA A 281 1.43 -3.27 14.93
C ALA A 281 1.71 -3.51 16.43
N GLU A 282 1.00 -2.82 17.33
CA GLU A 282 1.10 -3.04 18.78
C GLU A 282 0.60 -4.42 19.19
N ILE A 283 -0.53 -4.89 18.64
CA ILE A 283 -1.05 -6.24 18.89
C ILE A 283 -0.07 -7.30 18.39
N GLU A 284 0.50 -7.12 17.19
CA GLU A 284 1.48 -8.06 16.65
C GLU A 284 2.75 -8.10 17.51
N LYS A 285 3.23 -6.94 17.98
CA LYS A 285 4.38 -6.86 18.88
C LYS A 285 4.10 -7.56 20.21
N ALA A 286 2.95 -7.30 20.82
CA ALA A 286 2.54 -7.94 22.07
C ALA A 286 2.37 -9.47 21.91
N ALA A 287 1.89 -9.93 20.75
CA ALA A 287 1.79 -11.35 20.44
C ALA A 287 3.18 -12.00 20.33
N LYS A 288 4.13 -11.35 19.63
CA LYS A 288 5.53 -11.81 19.54
C LYS A 288 6.22 -11.84 20.90
N GLU A 289 6.01 -10.82 21.73
CA GLU A 289 6.56 -10.79 23.09
C GLU A 289 6.02 -11.94 23.95
N LYS A 290 4.71 -12.21 23.90
CA LYS A 290 4.10 -13.36 24.60
C LYS A 290 4.61 -14.70 24.08
N GLU A 291 4.81 -14.83 22.76
CA GLU A 291 5.34 -16.05 22.18
C GLU A 291 6.80 -16.27 22.60
N ALA A 292 7.62 -15.23 22.61
CA ALA A 292 8.98 -15.27 23.11
C ALA A 292 9.05 -15.63 24.60
N GLU A 293 8.15 -15.07 25.43
CA GLU A 293 8.07 -15.40 26.86
C GLU A 293 7.67 -16.88 27.07
N ARG A 294 6.74 -17.39 26.26
CA ARG A 294 6.34 -18.80 26.31
C ARG A 294 7.49 -19.73 25.91
N LEU A 295 8.22 -19.38 24.85
CA LEU A 295 9.39 -20.15 24.42
C LEU A 295 10.48 -20.14 25.51
N ALA A 296 10.78 -18.98 26.08
CA ALA A 296 11.75 -18.87 27.18
C ALA A 296 11.33 -19.66 28.43
N ALA A 297 10.03 -19.67 28.77
CA ALA A 297 9.51 -20.46 29.87
C ALA A 297 9.62 -21.98 29.60
N GLU A 298 9.40 -22.40 28.36
CA GLU A 298 9.54 -23.80 27.96
C GLU A 298 11.00 -24.25 27.96
N GLU A 299 11.92 -23.43 27.46
CA GLU A 299 13.37 -23.67 27.56
C GLU A 299 13.83 -23.78 29.03
N ALA A 300 13.36 -22.88 29.90
CA ALA A 300 13.67 -22.93 31.32
C ALA A 300 13.12 -24.20 31.99
N ARG A 301 11.93 -24.67 31.59
CA ARG A 301 11.35 -25.93 32.07
C ARG A 301 12.21 -27.14 31.66
N ILE A 302 12.62 -27.19 30.39
CA ILE A 302 13.47 -28.27 29.87
C ILE A 302 14.82 -28.28 30.61
N ALA A 303 15.46 -27.12 30.78
CA ALA A 303 16.72 -27.01 31.51
C ALA A 303 16.58 -27.45 32.99
N ALA A 304 15.47 -27.11 33.65
CA ALA A 304 15.19 -27.54 35.02
C ALA A 304 14.96 -29.05 35.11
N GLU A 305 14.25 -29.64 34.14
CA GLU A 305 14.00 -31.09 34.05
C GLU A 305 15.31 -31.87 33.85
N GLU A 306 16.19 -31.39 32.96
CA GLU A 306 17.53 -31.96 32.77
C GLU A 306 18.40 -31.86 34.02
N ALA A 307 18.40 -30.70 34.69
CA ALA A 307 19.13 -30.50 35.93
C ALA A 307 18.63 -31.43 37.05
N ALA A 308 17.31 -31.59 37.18
CA ALA A 308 16.71 -32.51 38.14
C ALA A 308 17.06 -33.96 37.84
N LYS A 309 17.07 -34.36 36.56
CA LYS A 309 17.48 -35.71 36.14
C LYS A 309 18.94 -35.99 36.49
N LYS A 310 19.86 -35.05 36.21
CA LYS A 310 21.28 -35.18 36.58
C LYS A 310 21.47 -35.30 38.09
N LEU A 311 20.76 -34.49 38.87
CA LEU A 311 20.82 -34.56 40.33
C LEU A 311 20.28 -35.90 40.86
N ALA A 312 19.21 -36.43 40.25
CA ALA A 312 18.65 -37.72 40.60
C ALA A 312 19.63 -38.87 40.28
N GLU A 313 20.30 -38.82 39.14
CA GLU A 313 21.36 -39.78 38.77
C GLU A 313 22.56 -39.72 39.72
N GLU A 314 23.00 -38.52 40.10
CA GLU A 314 24.09 -38.33 41.06
C GLU A 314 23.73 -38.85 42.45
N ASN A 315 22.53 -38.52 42.95
CA ASN A 315 22.03 -39.04 44.22
C ASN A 315 21.86 -40.57 44.20
N ALA A 316 21.43 -41.15 43.08
CA ALA A 316 21.32 -42.60 42.94
C ALA A 316 22.70 -43.27 42.98
N LYS A 317 23.72 -42.68 42.33
CA LYS A 317 25.11 -43.16 42.43
C LYS A 317 25.63 -43.10 43.85
N LEU A 318 25.44 -41.97 44.54
CA LEU A 318 25.85 -41.81 45.94
C LEU A 318 25.14 -42.80 46.88
N ALA A 319 23.85 -43.07 46.65
CA ALA A 319 23.10 -44.07 47.41
C ALA A 319 23.63 -45.50 47.18
N GLU A 320 24.00 -45.82 45.94
CA GLU A 320 24.59 -47.12 45.61
C GLU A 320 26.00 -47.29 46.20
N GLU A 321 26.84 -46.26 46.13
CA GLU A 321 28.15 -46.24 46.80
C GLU A 321 28.02 -46.42 48.32
N ALA A 322 27.05 -45.74 48.95
CA ALA A 322 26.75 -45.90 50.37
C ALA A 322 26.29 -47.33 50.71
N ARG A 323 25.45 -47.94 49.87
CA ARG A 323 25.00 -49.33 50.03
C ARG A 323 26.16 -50.32 49.94
N ILE A 324 27.05 -50.14 48.97
CA ILE A 324 28.26 -50.98 48.82
C ILE A 324 29.16 -50.83 50.06
N ALA A 325 29.39 -49.59 50.52
CA ALA A 325 30.21 -49.34 51.70
C ALA A 325 29.60 -49.95 52.99
N GLU A 326 28.27 -49.90 53.14
CA GLU A 326 27.57 -50.51 54.27
C GLU A 326 27.64 -52.06 54.21
N GLU A 327 27.51 -52.65 53.03
CA GLU A 327 27.69 -54.09 52.82
C GLU A 327 29.12 -54.54 53.14
N GLU A 328 30.13 -53.78 52.71
CA GLU A 328 31.55 -54.03 53.05
C GLU A 328 31.82 -53.89 54.56
N ALA A 329 31.25 -52.87 55.21
CA ALA A 329 31.38 -52.69 56.65
C ALA A 329 30.71 -53.83 57.42
N ALA A 330 29.54 -54.30 56.97
CA ALA A 330 28.85 -55.44 57.55
C ALA A 330 29.65 -56.74 57.37
N LYS A 331 30.29 -56.96 56.21
CA LYS A 331 31.19 -58.10 55.98
C LYS A 331 32.40 -58.07 56.91
N LYS A 332 33.05 -56.92 57.09
CA LYS A 332 34.17 -56.76 58.03
C LYS A 332 33.77 -57.04 59.48
N LEU A 333 32.60 -56.54 59.91
CA LEU A 333 32.06 -56.83 61.24
C LEU A 333 31.72 -58.31 61.43
N ALA A 334 31.19 -58.98 60.39
CA ALA A 334 30.93 -60.42 60.42
C ALA A 334 32.23 -61.23 60.51
N GLU A 335 33.28 -60.83 59.78
CA GLU A 335 34.60 -61.45 59.82
C GLU A 335 35.28 -61.23 61.19
N GLU A 336 35.18 -60.04 61.79
CA GLU A 336 35.64 -59.77 63.17
C GLU A 336 34.85 -60.55 64.24
N ALA A 337 33.54 -60.73 64.05
CA ALA A 337 32.69 -61.54 64.93
C ALA A 337 32.99 -63.05 64.80
N GLU A 338 33.41 -63.52 63.63
CA GLU A 338 33.87 -64.89 63.41
C GLU A 338 35.25 -65.11 64.03
N ASN A 339 36.15 -64.12 63.96
CA ASN A 339 37.49 -64.17 64.54
C ASN A 339 37.52 -64.02 66.08
N THR A 340 36.45 -63.49 66.70
CA THR A 340 36.30 -63.40 68.16
C THR A 340 35.65 -64.64 68.80
N LYS A 341 35.17 -65.61 68.00
CA LYS A 341 34.82 -66.95 68.49
C LYS A 341 36.05 -67.84 68.59
N ILE A 342 36.92 -67.60 69.57
CA ILE A 342 37.90 -68.58 70.03
C ILE A 342 37.65 -68.87 71.52
N ILE A 343 37.86 -70.13 71.90
CA ILE A 343 38.08 -70.69 73.26
C ILE A 343 36.82 -71.31 73.93
N PRO A 344 36.70 -72.66 73.95
CA PRO A 344 35.90 -73.38 74.94
C PRO A 344 36.56 -73.28 76.32
N ASP A 345 35.78 -72.80 77.29
CA ASP A 345 36.13 -72.72 78.71
C ASP A 345 36.36 -74.14 79.26
N LEU A 346 37.61 -74.47 79.61
CA LEU A 346 37.95 -75.70 80.34
C LEU A 346 37.86 -75.42 81.84
N PRO A 347 37.21 -76.29 82.63
CA PRO A 347 37.03 -76.06 84.06
C PRO A 347 38.36 -76.17 84.83
N PRO A 348 38.48 -75.52 86.01
CA PRO A 348 39.69 -75.55 86.80
C PRO A 348 39.79 -76.88 87.56
N ASP A 349 40.78 -77.72 87.23
CA ASP A 349 41.11 -78.89 88.03
C ASP A 349 42.26 -78.58 89.00
N ASN A 350 41.92 -78.73 90.29
CA ASN A 350 42.82 -78.81 91.44
C ASN A 350 43.82 -79.97 91.27
N ASN A 351 45.12 -79.67 91.35
CA ASN A 351 46.06 -80.20 92.36
C ASN A 351 47.50 -79.72 92.11
#